data_AF-A0A2D5ZSY6-F1
#
_entry.id   AF-A0A2D5ZSY6-F1
#
_cell.length_a   1.000
_cell.length_b   1.000
_cell.length_c   1.000
_cell.angle_alpha   90.00
_cell.angle_beta   90.00
_cell.angle_gamma   90.00
#
_symmetry.space_group_name_H-M   'P 1'
#
loop_
_entity.id
_entity.type
_entity.pdbx_description
1 polymer ?
#
loop_
_entity_poly.entity_id
_entity_poly.type
_entity_poly.pdbx_seq_one_letter_code
_entity_poly.pdbx_strand_id
1 'polypeptide(L)'
;MVRFGPREQPVVFGDYYGSVFPTFSLTIALCAATSPPGQPTEGPAGSDYAYAAVQTSAHGGGDGRYWLYEPADPAPASAPVVLYLHGYGALDPSPYEAMLNHVARKGFTVVYPRYGWFWNPWEYEQNAINSLRNALDRLEEPGHVAPELEHFAVAGHSLGGILSLRIANRVVSEGLPVARAIVLHDGAGAITPAYPFMPLDDLDQIDASAYLVVVIAESSSDDENALGVVRRAWLNTPQIARDQRNGLLVRSDDYGEPDLVSDHLGVNGPLVDAVDWFGYWKPTVAILHAAFYGTDAEHVLGEGPEVREMGSWSDGEPVVKIGVASDLGY
;
A
#
# COMPACT_ATOMS: atom_id res chain seq x y z
N MET A 1 -86.64 24.25 45.78
CA MET A 1 -87.42 25.50 45.93
C MET A 1 -86.98 26.44 44.81
N VAL A 2 -87.90 26.87 43.96
CA VAL A 2 -87.67 27.70 42.76
C VAL A 2 -87.25 29.12 43.15
N ARG A 3 -86.32 29.74 42.42
CA ARG A 3 -86.43 31.15 41.97
C ARG A 3 -85.47 31.47 40.82
N PHE A 4 -86.04 32.12 39.81
CA PHE A 4 -85.47 32.59 38.55
C PHE A 4 -84.99 34.04 38.64
N GLY A 5 -84.03 34.39 37.76
CA GLY A 5 -83.95 35.67 37.05
C GLY A 5 -82.60 36.41 37.14
N PRO A 6 -82.22 37.27 36.16
CA PRO A 6 -82.55 37.28 34.72
C PRO A 6 -81.30 37.42 33.79
N ARG A 7 -81.57 37.37 32.48
CA ARG A 7 -80.64 37.47 31.33
C ARG A 7 -80.15 38.91 31.07
N GLU A 8 -78.92 39.05 30.60
CA GLU A 8 -78.50 40.07 29.61
C GLU A 8 -77.53 39.44 28.59
N GLN A 9 -77.64 39.88 27.34
CA GLN A 9 -76.84 39.54 26.14
C GLN A 9 -76.59 40.86 25.40
N PRO A 10 -75.72 40.95 24.37
CA PRO A 10 -74.30 40.67 24.31
C PRO A 10 -73.52 41.95 23.85
N VAL A 11 -72.18 41.95 23.86
CA VAL A 11 -71.41 42.97 23.12
C VAL A 11 -70.47 42.28 22.15
N VAL A 12 -70.70 42.57 20.86
CA VAL A 12 -69.90 42.15 19.72
C VAL A 12 -68.78 43.17 19.50
N PHE A 13 -67.54 42.68 19.46
CA PHE A 13 -66.38 43.29 18.80
C PHE A 13 -65.68 42.09 18.13
N GLY A 14 -65.55 41.98 16.80
CA GLY A 14 -65.01 42.95 15.86
C GLY A 14 -63.75 42.30 15.28
N ASP A 15 -63.86 41.73 14.08
CA ASP A 15 -62.84 40.97 13.36
C ASP A 15 -61.52 41.75 13.20
N TYR A 16 -60.38 41.19 13.66
CA TYR A 16 -59.05 41.70 13.31
C TYR A 16 -58.03 40.56 13.10
N TYR A 17 -57.60 40.45 11.84
CA TYR A 17 -56.41 39.78 11.26
C TYR A 17 -56.21 38.26 11.43
N GLY A 18 -56.59 37.51 10.38
CA GLY A 18 -55.89 36.27 10.03
C GLY A 18 -54.59 36.59 9.30
N SER A 19 -53.46 36.46 10.00
CA SER A 19 -52.13 36.45 9.39
C SER A 19 -51.84 35.06 8.83
N VAL A 20 -51.92 34.94 7.50
CA VAL A 20 -51.45 33.77 6.76
C VAL A 20 -49.92 33.87 6.72
N PHE A 21 -49.22 33.15 7.61
CA PHE A 21 -47.78 33.01 7.52
C PHE A 21 -47.45 32.00 6.41
N PRO A 22 -46.69 32.37 5.36
CA PRO A 22 -46.20 31.39 4.41
C PRO A 22 -45.19 30.50 5.15
N THR A 23 -45.49 29.21 5.28
CA THR A 23 -44.49 28.20 5.66
C THR A 23 -43.48 28.10 4.52
N PHE A 24 -42.36 28.81 4.64
CA PHE A 24 -41.17 28.54 3.86
C PHE A 24 -40.56 27.24 4.38
N SER A 25 -40.72 26.14 3.65
CA SER A 25 -39.85 24.98 3.81
C SER A 25 -38.46 25.36 3.32
N LEU A 26 -37.56 25.64 4.27
CA LEU A 26 -36.14 25.76 3.98
C LEU A 26 -35.60 24.36 3.68
N THR A 27 -35.46 24.03 2.40
CA THR A 27 -34.66 22.87 2.00
C THR A 27 -33.20 23.24 2.24
N ILE A 28 -32.65 22.84 3.38
CA ILE A 28 -31.20 22.86 3.58
C ILE A 28 -30.65 21.75 2.69
N ALA A 29 -30.13 22.12 1.51
CA ALA A 29 -29.24 21.24 0.79
C ALA A 29 -27.97 21.11 1.65
N LEU A 30 -27.78 19.96 2.30
CA LEU A 30 -26.43 19.61 2.73
C LEU A 30 -25.62 19.48 1.45
N CYS A 31 -24.70 20.42 1.19
CA CYS A 31 -23.59 20.11 0.30
C CYS A 31 -22.83 18.97 0.98
N ALA A 32 -22.88 17.77 0.40
CA ALA A 32 -21.97 16.72 0.78
C ALA A 32 -20.54 17.22 0.51
N ALA A 33 -19.62 16.98 1.45
CA ALA A 33 -18.21 17.25 1.20
C ALA A 33 -17.74 16.45 -0.01
N THR A 34 -16.85 17.03 -0.81
CA THR A 34 -16.26 16.35 -1.96
C THR A 34 -15.46 15.15 -1.45
N SER A 35 -15.78 13.95 -1.93
CA SER A 35 -15.13 12.71 -1.47
C SER A 35 -13.95 12.31 -2.36
N PRO A 36 -12.93 11.62 -1.84
CA PRO A 36 -11.80 11.15 -2.63
C PRO A 36 -12.23 10.11 -3.69
N PRO A 37 -11.40 9.85 -4.72
CA PRO A 37 -11.66 8.78 -5.67
C PRO A 37 -11.69 7.43 -4.95
N GLY A 38 -12.60 6.55 -5.39
CA GLY A 38 -12.62 5.15 -4.96
C GLY A 38 -11.55 4.31 -5.65
N GLN A 39 -11.46 3.03 -5.26
CA GLN A 39 -10.59 2.07 -5.92
C GLN A 39 -10.88 2.03 -7.43
N PRO A 40 -9.86 2.05 -8.31
CA PRO A 40 -10.06 1.82 -9.74
C PRO A 40 -10.83 0.53 -10.01
N THR A 41 -11.59 0.49 -11.10
CA THR A 41 -12.29 -0.74 -11.50
C THR A 41 -11.36 -1.75 -12.15
N GLU A 42 -10.31 -1.26 -12.83
CA GLU A 42 -9.39 -2.07 -13.63
C GLU A 42 -7.92 -1.72 -13.38
N GLY A 43 -7.02 -2.61 -13.78
CA GLY A 43 -5.58 -2.37 -13.81
C GLY A 43 -4.86 -2.76 -12.52
N PRO A 44 -3.60 -2.35 -12.33
CA PRO A 44 -2.75 -2.82 -11.24
C PRO A 44 -3.35 -2.59 -9.84
N ALA A 45 -3.95 -1.42 -9.59
CA ALA A 45 -4.64 -1.12 -8.34
C ALA A 45 -6.15 -1.43 -8.36
N GLY A 46 -6.65 -1.95 -9.49
CA GLY A 46 -8.07 -2.13 -9.73
C GLY A 46 -8.70 -3.25 -8.92
N SER A 47 -10.02 -3.21 -8.83
CA SER A 47 -10.87 -4.23 -8.20
C SER A 47 -11.25 -5.39 -9.12
N ASP A 48 -10.76 -5.40 -10.35
CA ASP A 48 -10.70 -6.51 -11.32
C ASP A 48 -9.75 -7.61 -10.85
N TYR A 49 -10.13 -8.28 -9.76
CA TYR A 49 -9.37 -9.39 -9.22
C TYR A 49 -9.58 -10.64 -10.05
N ALA A 50 -8.47 -11.27 -10.47
CA ALA A 50 -8.50 -12.59 -11.10
C ALA A 50 -8.96 -13.68 -10.11
N TYR A 51 -8.77 -13.44 -8.81
CA TYR A 51 -9.06 -14.39 -7.74
C TYR A 51 -10.02 -13.76 -6.70
N ALA A 52 -11.13 -14.47 -6.44
CA ALA A 52 -12.20 -13.93 -5.59
C ALA A 52 -11.83 -13.95 -4.10
N ALA A 53 -10.93 -14.84 -3.68
CA ALA A 53 -10.54 -15.05 -2.30
C ALA A 53 -9.01 -15.17 -2.13
N VAL A 54 -8.57 -15.18 -0.87
CA VAL A 54 -7.19 -15.46 -0.48
C VAL A 54 -7.22 -16.53 0.59
N GLN A 55 -6.38 -17.54 0.44
CA GLN A 55 -6.13 -18.53 1.48
C GLN A 55 -4.94 -18.09 2.31
N THR A 56 -5.19 -17.78 3.58
CA THR A 56 -4.13 -17.38 4.52
C THR A 56 -3.76 -18.56 5.43
N SER A 57 -2.47 -18.82 5.57
CA SER A 57 -1.96 -19.83 6.51
C SER A 57 -0.71 -19.33 7.24
N ALA A 58 -0.48 -19.83 8.46
CA ALA A 58 0.65 -19.41 9.30
C ALA A 58 1.47 -20.62 9.72
N HIS A 59 2.79 -20.51 9.61
CA HIS A 59 3.74 -21.61 9.78
C HIS A 59 4.95 -21.19 10.61
N GLY A 60 5.70 -22.19 11.08
CA GLY A 60 6.89 -21.96 11.90
C GLY A 60 6.57 -21.41 13.30
N GLY A 61 7.56 -20.78 13.94
CA GLY A 61 7.45 -20.22 15.28
C GLY A 61 8.61 -19.27 15.61
N GLY A 62 8.44 -18.44 16.64
CA GLY A 62 9.43 -17.41 16.99
C GLY A 62 9.69 -16.45 15.83
N ASP A 63 10.96 -16.10 15.61
CA ASP A 63 11.39 -15.23 14.50
C ASP A 63 11.48 -15.96 13.15
N GLY A 64 11.30 -17.28 13.15
CA GLY A 64 11.08 -18.10 11.94
C GLY A 64 9.60 -18.30 11.61
N ARG A 65 8.69 -17.56 12.25
CA ARG A 65 7.26 -17.58 11.90
C ARG A 65 7.05 -16.84 10.59
N TYR A 66 6.20 -17.38 9.73
CA TYR A 66 5.79 -16.73 8.49
C TYR A 66 4.33 -17.02 8.16
N TRP A 67 3.76 -16.16 7.31
CA TRP A 67 2.42 -16.30 6.77
C TRP A 67 2.49 -16.41 5.25
N LEU A 68 1.57 -17.19 4.69
CA LEU A 68 1.34 -17.31 3.26
C LEU A 68 -0.03 -16.72 2.94
N TYR A 69 -0.08 -15.91 1.89
CA TYR A 69 -1.30 -15.43 1.26
C TYR A 69 -1.33 -15.98 -0.16
N GLU A 70 -2.21 -16.95 -0.41
CA GLU A 70 -2.28 -17.67 -1.68
C GLU A 70 -3.56 -17.28 -2.43
N PRO A 71 -3.49 -17.00 -3.76
CA PRO A 71 -4.68 -16.76 -4.57
C PRO A 71 -5.66 -17.93 -4.48
N ALA A 72 -6.95 -17.66 -4.27
CA ALA A 72 -7.97 -18.68 -4.10
C ALA A 72 -9.30 -18.29 -4.76
N ASP A 73 -10.16 -19.31 -4.93
CA ASP A 73 -11.46 -19.22 -5.61
C ASP A 73 -11.38 -18.60 -7.02
N PRO A 74 -10.81 -19.34 -7.99
CA PRO A 74 -10.17 -20.67 -7.86
C PRO A 74 -8.70 -20.59 -7.45
N ALA A 75 -8.17 -21.58 -6.73
CA ALA A 75 -6.72 -21.65 -6.52
C ALA A 75 -6.01 -22.04 -7.83
N PRO A 76 -5.02 -21.27 -8.33
CA PRO A 76 -4.26 -21.64 -9.50
C PRO A 76 -3.29 -22.78 -9.18
N ALA A 77 -2.78 -23.45 -10.22
CA ALA A 77 -1.81 -24.53 -10.05
C ALA A 77 -0.45 -23.99 -9.57
N SER A 78 -0.07 -22.79 -10.01
CA SER A 78 1.15 -22.09 -9.62
C SER A 78 0.92 -20.58 -9.61
N ALA A 79 1.80 -19.85 -8.92
CA ALA A 79 1.82 -18.39 -8.94
C ALA A 79 3.24 -17.84 -8.67
N PRO A 80 3.58 -16.64 -9.18
CA PRO A 80 4.75 -15.89 -8.75
C PRO A 80 4.79 -15.67 -7.24
N VAL A 81 5.98 -15.47 -6.69
CA VAL A 81 6.18 -15.30 -5.25
C VAL A 81 6.69 -13.89 -4.92
N VAL A 82 6.05 -13.24 -3.96
CA VAL A 82 6.47 -11.94 -3.42
C VAL A 82 6.85 -12.13 -1.94
N LEU A 83 8.10 -11.84 -1.59
CA LEU A 83 8.50 -11.71 -0.19
C LEU A 83 8.17 -10.28 0.28
N TYR A 84 7.23 -10.13 1.22
CA TYR A 84 6.85 -8.83 1.77
C TYR A 84 7.43 -8.64 3.18
N LEU A 85 8.38 -7.71 3.33
CA LEU A 85 9.10 -7.44 4.56
C LEU A 85 8.48 -6.26 5.30
N HIS A 86 8.06 -6.51 6.52
CA HIS A 86 7.36 -5.51 7.33
C HIS A 86 8.26 -4.38 7.84
N GLY A 87 7.64 -3.27 8.24
CA GLY A 87 8.29 -2.22 9.01
C GLY A 87 8.56 -2.65 10.46
N TYR A 88 9.31 -1.83 11.19
CA TYR A 88 9.73 -2.18 12.54
C TYR A 88 8.54 -2.48 13.48
N GLY A 89 8.56 -3.65 14.11
CA GLY A 89 7.59 -4.03 15.14
C GLY A 89 6.28 -4.65 14.64
N ALA A 90 6.04 -4.74 13.34
CA ALA A 90 4.85 -5.40 12.79
C ALA A 90 5.04 -6.94 12.68
N LEU A 91 5.16 -7.61 13.84
CA LEU A 91 5.47 -9.04 13.92
C LEU A 91 4.36 -9.98 13.41
N ASP A 92 3.19 -9.44 13.14
CA ASP A 92 2.06 -10.11 12.51
C ASP A 92 1.56 -9.25 11.34
N PRO A 93 0.89 -9.83 10.34
CA PRO A 93 0.59 -9.15 9.09
C PRO A 93 -0.60 -8.20 9.16
N SER A 94 -1.30 -8.09 10.30
CA SER A 94 -2.55 -7.31 10.41
C SER A 94 -2.45 -5.88 9.87
N PRO A 95 -1.34 -5.13 10.07
CA PRO A 95 -1.20 -3.78 9.51
C PRO A 95 -1.14 -3.74 7.97
N TYR A 96 -0.72 -4.83 7.33
CA TYR A 96 -0.55 -4.91 5.87
C TYR A 96 -1.66 -5.72 5.20
N GLU A 97 -2.65 -6.21 5.95
CA GLU A 97 -3.64 -7.18 5.49
C GLU A 97 -4.27 -6.78 4.15
N ALA A 98 -4.65 -5.51 3.99
CA ALA A 98 -5.26 -5.02 2.76
C ALA A 98 -4.32 -5.11 1.54
N MET A 99 -3.07 -4.67 1.68
CA MET A 99 -2.04 -4.78 0.64
C MET A 99 -1.75 -6.24 0.29
N LEU A 100 -1.55 -7.09 1.30
CA LEU A 100 -1.22 -8.51 1.09
C LEU A 100 -2.38 -9.23 0.38
N ASN A 101 -3.63 -8.94 0.77
CA ASN A 101 -4.81 -9.48 0.08
C ASN A 101 -4.93 -8.93 -1.34
N HIS A 102 -4.67 -7.64 -1.57
CA HIS A 102 -4.73 -7.06 -2.91
C HIS A 102 -3.75 -7.75 -3.85
N VAL A 103 -2.48 -7.85 -3.46
CA VAL A 103 -1.43 -8.53 -4.23
C VAL A 103 -1.80 -10.01 -4.44
N ALA A 104 -2.29 -10.71 -3.41
CA ALA A 104 -2.70 -12.10 -3.57
C ALA A 104 -3.86 -12.28 -4.57
N ARG A 105 -4.86 -11.41 -4.51
CA ARG A 105 -6.01 -11.43 -5.44
C ARG A 105 -5.67 -11.02 -6.86
N LYS A 106 -4.54 -10.34 -7.06
CA LYS A 106 -3.94 -10.08 -8.38
C LYS A 106 -3.15 -11.28 -8.94
N GLY A 107 -3.02 -12.36 -8.16
CA GLY A 107 -2.49 -13.64 -8.64
C GLY A 107 -1.07 -13.98 -8.20
N PHE A 108 -0.61 -13.36 -7.12
CA PHE A 108 0.73 -13.58 -6.56
C PHE A 108 0.62 -14.32 -5.23
N THR A 109 1.51 -15.26 -4.95
CA THR A 109 1.65 -15.79 -3.59
C THR A 109 2.52 -14.84 -2.77
N VAL A 110 2.04 -14.37 -1.62
CA VAL A 110 2.81 -13.47 -0.74
C VAL A 110 3.31 -14.20 0.48
N VAL A 111 4.62 -14.09 0.75
CA VAL A 111 5.29 -14.59 1.94
C VAL A 111 5.57 -13.42 2.87
N TYR A 112 5.02 -13.47 4.09
CA TYR A 112 5.26 -12.46 5.12
C TYR A 112 6.02 -13.09 6.30
N PRO A 113 7.32 -12.82 6.48
CA PRO A 113 8.09 -13.35 7.60
C PRO A 113 8.03 -12.42 8.82
N ARG A 114 8.06 -12.99 10.03
CA ARG A 114 8.19 -12.25 11.29
C ARG A 114 9.61 -11.70 11.53
N TYR A 115 10.61 -12.28 10.86
CA TYR A 115 12.08 -12.07 10.82
C TYR A 115 12.87 -11.50 12.01
N GLY A 116 12.29 -10.74 12.93
CA GLY A 116 12.91 -10.40 14.19
C GLY A 116 12.21 -9.25 14.91
N TRP A 117 12.53 -9.18 16.20
CA TRP A 117 12.15 -8.07 17.08
C TRP A 117 13.37 -7.26 17.48
N PHE A 118 13.15 -6.08 18.07
CA PHE A 118 14.16 -5.03 18.20
C PHE A 118 15.51 -5.39 18.81
N TRP A 119 15.60 -6.47 19.59
CA TRP A 119 16.81 -6.81 20.32
C TRP A 119 17.93 -7.37 19.43
N ASN A 120 17.60 -8.00 18.30
CA ASN A 120 18.56 -8.78 17.50
C ASN A 120 18.57 -8.38 16.01
N PRO A 121 18.83 -7.10 15.66
CA PRO A 121 18.85 -6.65 14.26
C PRO A 121 19.87 -7.38 13.38
N TRP A 122 20.93 -7.96 13.96
CA TRP A 122 21.92 -8.78 13.25
C TRP A 122 21.37 -10.12 12.74
N GLU A 123 20.20 -10.57 13.22
CA GLU A 123 19.57 -11.83 12.78
C GLU A 123 18.51 -11.60 11.69
N TYR A 124 18.03 -10.36 11.51
CA TYR A 124 16.85 -10.07 10.69
C TYR A 124 16.97 -10.61 9.27
N GLU A 125 18.10 -10.32 8.63
CA GLU A 125 18.38 -10.73 7.25
C GLU A 125 18.38 -12.26 7.11
N GLN A 126 19.07 -12.96 8.02
CA GLN A 126 19.14 -14.43 7.99
C GLN A 126 17.80 -15.08 8.32
N ASN A 127 17.05 -14.52 9.26
CA ASN A 127 15.72 -15.03 9.63
C ASN A 127 14.72 -14.86 8.48
N ALA A 128 14.77 -13.73 7.75
CA ALA A 128 13.95 -13.52 6.57
C ALA A 128 14.31 -14.50 5.45
N ILE A 129 15.60 -14.71 5.17
CA ILE A 129 16.08 -15.73 4.20
C ILE A 129 15.62 -17.13 4.59
N ASN A 130 15.76 -17.52 5.86
CA ASN A 130 15.33 -18.83 6.34
C ASN A 130 13.80 -18.99 6.24
N SER A 131 13.04 -17.94 6.54
CA SER A 131 11.58 -17.95 6.42
C SER A 131 11.14 -18.07 4.96
N LEU A 132 11.80 -17.36 4.03
CA LEU A 132 11.56 -17.51 2.59
C LEU A 132 11.85 -18.94 2.14
N ARG A 133 12.98 -19.53 2.52
CA ARG A 133 13.32 -20.91 2.17
C ARG A 133 12.24 -21.90 2.64
N ASN A 134 11.86 -21.81 3.91
CA ASN A 134 10.82 -22.66 4.49
C ASN A 134 9.44 -22.42 3.83
N ALA A 135 9.15 -21.20 3.42
CA ALA A 135 7.92 -20.86 2.70
C ALA A 135 7.89 -21.49 1.31
N LEU A 136 8.98 -21.42 0.55
CA LEU A 136 9.09 -22.07 -0.76
C LEU A 136 8.95 -23.59 -0.64
N ASP A 137 9.64 -24.21 0.33
CA ASP A 137 9.50 -25.65 0.59
C ASP A 137 8.05 -26.04 0.92
N ARG A 138 7.34 -25.19 1.69
CA ARG A 138 5.93 -25.42 2.02
C ARG A 138 5.02 -25.31 0.80
N LEU A 139 5.27 -24.35 -0.08
CA LEU A 139 4.45 -24.13 -1.28
C LEU A 139 4.58 -25.30 -2.30
N GLU A 140 5.61 -26.13 -2.20
CA GLU A 140 5.74 -27.36 -2.99
C GLU A 140 4.86 -28.53 -2.47
N GLU A 141 4.31 -28.42 -1.26
CA GLU A 141 3.48 -29.48 -0.68
C GLU A 141 2.06 -29.51 -1.29
N PRO A 142 1.41 -30.69 -1.38
CA PRO A 142 0.05 -30.79 -1.90
C PRO A 142 -0.95 -29.94 -1.10
N GLY A 143 -1.80 -29.20 -1.83
CA GLY A 143 -2.80 -28.31 -1.23
C GLY A 143 -2.37 -26.84 -1.15
N HIS A 144 -1.15 -26.54 -1.59
CA HIS A 144 -0.65 -25.18 -1.81
C HIS A 144 -0.61 -24.79 -3.30
N VAL A 145 -0.57 -23.50 -3.56
CA VAL A 145 -0.27 -22.93 -4.88
C VAL A 145 1.23 -23.03 -5.12
N ALA A 146 1.65 -23.81 -6.12
CA ALA A 146 3.07 -24.08 -6.35
C ALA A 146 3.86 -22.78 -6.68
N PRO A 147 5.07 -22.61 -6.16
CA PRO A 147 5.82 -21.36 -6.34
C PRO A 147 6.49 -21.31 -7.72
N GLU A 148 6.29 -20.22 -8.45
CA GLU A 148 7.02 -19.94 -9.70
C GLU A 148 8.36 -19.29 -9.39
N LEU A 149 9.40 -20.12 -9.23
CA LEU A 149 10.73 -19.68 -8.80
C LEU A 149 11.44 -18.73 -9.80
N GLU A 150 11.01 -18.66 -11.05
CA GLU A 150 11.55 -17.68 -12.02
C GLU A 150 10.89 -16.29 -11.88
N HIS A 151 9.74 -16.23 -11.20
CA HIS A 151 8.94 -15.03 -10.96
C HIS A 151 8.93 -14.69 -9.47
N PHE A 152 10.10 -14.29 -8.97
CA PHE A 152 10.28 -13.88 -7.57
C PHE A 152 10.55 -12.39 -7.44
N ALA A 153 9.94 -11.75 -6.44
CA ALA A 153 10.16 -10.35 -6.09
C ALA A 153 10.25 -10.15 -4.57
N VAL A 154 10.86 -9.03 -4.19
CA VAL A 154 10.95 -8.60 -2.79
C VAL A 154 10.36 -7.20 -2.65
N ALA A 155 9.44 -7.03 -1.71
CA ALA A 155 8.89 -5.73 -1.36
C ALA A 155 9.02 -5.52 0.14
N GLY A 156 9.11 -4.27 0.59
CA GLY A 156 9.14 -4.04 2.02
C GLY A 156 8.92 -2.60 2.44
N HIS A 157 8.34 -2.45 3.62
CA HIS A 157 8.00 -1.17 4.20
C HIS A 157 9.02 -0.72 5.24
N SER A 158 9.40 0.57 5.24
CA SER A 158 10.26 1.15 6.28
C SER A 158 11.58 0.36 6.41
N LEU A 159 11.88 -0.20 7.58
CA LEU A 159 13.04 -1.08 7.78
C LEU A 159 13.05 -2.32 6.86
N GLY A 160 11.87 -2.83 6.52
CA GLY A 160 11.70 -3.88 5.52
C GLY A 160 12.15 -3.46 4.12
N GLY A 161 12.13 -2.17 3.79
CA GLY A 161 12.70 -1.64 2.55
C GLY A 161 14.23 -1.78 2.49
N ILE A 162 14.93 -1.55 3.61
CA ILE A 162 16.37 -1.83 3.73
C ILE A 162 16.63 -3.32 3.54
N LEU A 163 15.87 -4.17 4.24
CA LEU A 163 16.03 -5.62 4.13
C LEU A 163 15.69 -6.13 2.72
N SER A 164 14.80 -5.47 1.99
CA SER A 164 14.44 -5.88 0.62
C SER A 164 15.66 -5.84 -0.31
N LEU A 165 16.44 -4.76 -0.24
CA LEU A 165 17.70 -4.63 -0.99
C LEU A 165 18.74 -5.66 -0.54
N ARG A 166 18.88 -5.85 0.77
CA ARG A 166 19.85 -6.79 1.35
C ARG A 166 19.55 -8.24 0.96
N ILE A 167 18.29 -8.64 1.00
CA ILE A 167 17.84 -9.98 0.60
C ILE A 167 18.02 -10.17 -0.89
N ALA A 168 17.57 -9.22 -1.72
CA ALA A 168 17.77 -9.28 -3.17
C ALA A 168 19.26 -9.41 -3.55
N ASN A 169 20.17 -8.80 -2.78
CA ASN A 169 21.61 -8.91 -2.96
C ASN A 169 22.18 -10.29 -2.56
N ARG A 170 21.45 -11.10 -1.77
CA ARG A 170 21.96 -12.38 -1.24
C ARG A 170 21.28 -13.62 -1.77
N VAL A 171 20.04 -13.53 -2.25
CA VAL A 171 19.22 -14.70 -2.62
C VAL A 171 19.98 -15.70 -3.50
N VAL A 172 20.69 -15.25 -4.53
CA VAL A 172 21.44 -16.14 -5.43
C VAL A 172 22.55 -16.91 -4.69
N SER A 173 23.32 -16.22 -3.84
CA SER A 173 24.37 -16.86 -3.02
C SER A 173 23.81 -17.84 -1.98
N GLU A 174 22.55 -17.67 -1.61
CA GLU A 174 21.79 -18.51 -0.66
C GLU A 174 21.05 -19.68 -1.34
N GLY A 175 21.20 -19.83 -2.67
CA GLY A 175 20.51 -20.84 -3.47
C GLY A 175 19.02 -20.57 -3.65
N LEU A 176 18.59 -19.32 -3.49
CA LEU A 176 17.21 -18.87 -3.62
C LEU A 176 16.96 -18.19 -4.98
N PRO A 177 15.69 -18.08 -5.40
CA PRO A 177 15.28 -17.38 -6.62
C PRO A 177 15.88 -15.98 -6.78
N VAL A 178 16.22 -15.62 -8.03
CA VAL A 178 16.63 -14.25 -8.38
C VAL A 178 15.44 -13.31 -8.21
N ALA A 179 15.62 -12.20 -7.48
CA ALA A 179 14.61 -11.16 -7.37
C ALA A 179 14.54 -10.33 -8.67
N ARG A 180 13.45 -10.45 -9.43
CA ARG A 180 13.23 -9.69 -10.68
C ARG A 180 12.63 -8.31 -10.44
N ALA A 181 12.00 -8.08 -9.29
CA ALA A 181 11.53 -6.77 -8.88
C ALA A 181 11.81 -6.54 -7.39
N ILE A 182 12.17 -5.30 -7.07
CA ILE A 182 12.43 -4.82 -5.71
C ILE A 182 11.59 -3.56 -5.49
N VAL A 183 10.76 -3.56 -4.45
CA VAL A 183 9.88 -2.43 -4.13
C VAL A 183 10.10 -1.93 -2.70
N LEU A 184 10.45 -0.66 -2.55
CA LEU A 184 10.62 -0.03 -1.25
C LEU A 184 9.38 0.84 -1.00
N HIS A 185 8.57 0.45 -0.02
CA HIS A 185 7.48 1.29 0.48
C HIS A 185 8.02 2.15 1.62
N ASP A 186 8.24 3.43 1.34
CA ASP A 186 8.77 4.41 2.28
C ASP A 186 9.96 3.88 3.10
N GLY A 187 10.96 3.33 2.39
CA GLY A 187 12.12 2.67 2.98
C GLY A 187 12.84 3.60 3.95
N ALA A 188 12.99 3.17 5.20
CA ALA A 188 13.50 3.99 6.30
C ALA A 188 14.32 3.16 7.28
N GLY A 189 15.21 3.83 8.01
CA GLY A 189 16.04 3.18 9.03
C GLY A 189 17.51 3.58 8.99
N ALA A 190 17.90 4.50 8.09
CA ALA A 190 19.31 4.86 7.85
C ALA A 190 20.03 5.45 9.07
N ILE A 191 19.30 6.00 10.03
CA ILE A 191 19.86 6.56 11.28
C ILE A 191 19.49 5.73 12.52
N THR A 192 18.87 4.57 12.33
CA THR A 192 18.47 3.70 13.45
C THR A 192 19.64 2.87 13.97
N PRO A 193 19.61 2.42 15.25
CA PRO A 193 20.61 1.50 15.79
C PRO A 193 20.69 0.14 15.08
N ALA A 194 19.69 -0.23 14.27
CA ALA A 194 19.70 -1.45 13.49
C ALA A 194 20.58 -1.34 12.24
N TYR A 195 20.77 -0.13 11.69
CA TYR A 195 21.45 0.10 10.41
C TYR A 195 22.85 -0.51 10.31
N PRO A 196 23.73 -0.44 11.32
CA PRO A 196 25.07 -1.03 11.25
C PRO A 196 25.09 -2.55 10.96
N PHE A 197 23.98 -3.25 11.16
CA PHE A 197 23.84 -4.69 10.91
C PHE A 197 23.23 -5.03 9.55
N MET A 198 22.73 -4.02 8.83
CA MET A 198 22.13 -4.15 7.50
C MET A 198 22.53 -2.95 6.62
N PRO A 199 23.84 -2.68 6.46
CA PRO A 199 24.31 -1.54 5.69
C PRO A 199 24.01 -1.74 4.21
N LEU A 200 23.69 -0.65 3.52
CA LEU A 200 23.40 -0.65 2.07
C LEU A 200 24.62 -0.27 1.22
N ASP A 201 25.83 -0.39 1.77
CA ASP A 201 27.06 0.05 1.08
C ASP A 201 27.44 -0.89 -0.09
N ASP A 202 27.19 -2.20 0.06
CA ASP A 202 27.51 -3.22 -0.95
C ASP A 202 26.22 -3.90 -1.45
N LEU A 203 25.75 -3.50 -2.64
CA LEU A 203 24.57 -4.06 -3.30
C LEU A 203 24.87 -4.54 -4.73
N ASP A 204 26.13 -4.88 -5.03
CA ASP A 204 26.63 -5.23 -6.36
C ASP A 204 26.21 -6.62 -6.86
N GLN A 205 25.71 -7.48 -5.96
CA GLN A 205 25.20 -8.82 -6.28
C GLN A 205 23.70 -8.83 -6.63
N ILE A 206 23.00 -7.69 -6.51
CA ILE A 206 21.65 -7.56 -7.08
C ILE A 206 21.75 -7.71 -8.60
N ASP A 207 20.95 -8.63 -9.14
CA ASP A 207 20.91 -8.92 -10.57
C ASP A 207 20.59 -7.67 -11.38
N ALA A 208 21.39 -7.39 -12.42
CA ALA A 208 21.25 -6.19 -13.24
C ALA A 208 19.94 -6.15 -14.04
N SER A 209 19.27 -7.29 -14.23
CA SER A 209 17.95 -7.36 -14.87
C SER A 209 16.78 -7.04 -13.92
N ALA A 210 17.04 -6.87 -12.63
CA ALA A 210 16.01 -6.53 -11.66
C ALA A 210 15.41 -5.13 -11.92
N TYR A 211 14.13 -4.98 -11.65
CA TYR A 211 13.47 -3.69 -11.56
C TYR A 211 13.55 -3.15 -10.13
N LEU A 212 13.68 -1.83 -9.97
CA LEU A 212 13.73 -1.16 -8.66
C LEU A 212 12.76 0.01 -8.59
N VAL A 213 11.77 -0.07 -7.70
CA VAL A 213 10.81 1.02 -7.45
C VAL A 213 10.92 1.48 -6.01
N VAL A 214 11.11 2.78 -5.83
CA VAL A 214 11.18 3.42 -4.52
C VAL A 214 9.98 4.34 -4.37
N VAL A 215 9.06 4.00 -3.47
CA VAL A 215 7.91 4.84 -3.11
C VAL A 215 8.26 5.59 -1.82
N ILE A 216 8.00 6.90 -1.77
CA ILE A 216 8.32 7.79 -0.65
C ILE A 216 7.05 8.51 -0.25
N ALA A 217 6.73 8.53 1.03
CA ALA A 217 5.64 9.32 1.57
C ALA A 217 6.04 10.80 1.69
N GLU A 218 5.09 11.70 1.54
CA GLU A 218 5.36 13.14 1.67
C GLU A 218 5.95 13.51 3.03
N SER A 219 5.43 12.93 4.12
CA SER A 219 5.98 13.19 5.46
C SER A 219 7.45 12.80 5.61
N SER A 220 7.94 11.90 4.76
CA SER A 220 9.27 11.30 4.81
C SER A 220 10.24 11.93 3.80
N SER A 221 9.76 12.81 2.92
CA SER A 221 10.56 13.33 1.80
C SER A 221 11.71 14.25 2.23
N ASP A 222 11.69 14.76 3.46
CA ASP A 222 12.74 15.58 4.07
C ASP A 222 13.35 14.92 5.34
N ASP A 223 13.01 13.65 5.63
CA ASP A 223 13.55 12.91 6.77
C ASP A 223 14.80 12.12 6.35
N GLU A 224 15.95 12.44 6.94
CA GLU A 224 17.21 11.71 6.69
C GLU A 224 17.14 10.21 7.02
N ASN A 225 16.21 9.79 7.88
CA ASN A 225 15.99 8.37 8.16
C ASN A 225 15.48 7.60 6.93
N ALA A 226 14.65 8.23 6.11
CA ALA A 226 14.12 7.68 4.86
C ALA A 226 15.02 8.04 3.67
N LEU A 227 15.37 9.31 3.51
CA LEU A 227 16.24 9.78 2.44
C LEU A 227 17.61 9.09 2.42
N GLY A 228 18.16 8.76 3.59
CA GLY A 228 19.40 8.00 3.68
C GLY A 228 19.31 6.61 3.07
N VAL A 229 18.13 5.97 3.09
CA VAL A 229 17.85 4.69 2.43
C VAL A 229 17.68 4.90 0.94
N VAL A 230 16.82 5.85 0.54
CA VAL A 230 16.55 6.19 -0.87
C VAL A 230 17.83 6.52 -1.63
N ARG A 231 18.66 7.42 -1.08
CA ARG A 231 19.93 7.81 -1.70
C ARG A 231 20.86 6.62 -1.89
N ARG A 232 20.96 5.72 -0.90
CA ARG A 232 21.82 4.53 -0.98
C ARG A 232 21.29 3.50 -1.95
N ALA A 233 19.97 3.26 -1.96
CA ALA A 233 19.34 2.44 -2.98
C ALA A 233 19.72 2.94 -4.38
N TRP A 234 19.62 4.25 -4.62
CA TRP A 234 19.88 4.83 -5.94
C TRP A 234 21.35 4.84 -6.37
N LEU A 235 22.26 5.13 -5.42
CA LEU A 235 23.70 5.25 -5.67
C LEU A 235 24.41 3.89 -5.71
N ASN A 236 23.96 2.94 -4.91
CA ASN A 236 24.66 1.66 -4.70
C ASN A 236 24.06 0.51 -5.53
N THR A 237 23.04 0.77 -6.36
CA THR A 237 22.58 -0.16 -7.41
C THR A 237 22.78 0.40 -8.83
N PRO A 238 23.99 0.86 -9.22
CA PRO A 238 24.23 1.44 -10.55
C PRO A 238 24.09 0.43 -11.70
N GLN A 239 24.13 -0.87 -11.40
CA GLN A 239 23.97 -1.94 -12.37
C GLN A 239 22.52 -2.12 -12.85
N ILE A 240 21.52 -1.66 -12.08
CA ILE A 240 20.13 -1.64 -12.53
C ILE A 240 19.95 -0.46 -13.47
N ALA A 241 19.52 -0.73 -14.71
CA ALA A 241 19.39 0.27 -15.74
C ALA A 241 18.38 1.36 -15.36
N ARG A 242 18.59 2.58 -15.91
CA ARG A 242 17.78 3.75 -15.57
C ARG A 242 16.31 3.61 -15.99
N ASP A 243 16.05 2.88 -17.06
CA ASP A 243 14.70 2.55 -17.54
C ASP A 243 14.05 1.38 -16.80
N GLN A 244 14.78 0.69 -15.91
CA GLN A 244 14.27 -0.37 -15.03
C GLN A 244 14.03 0.11 -13.61
N ARG A 245 14.15 1.41 -13.34
CA ARG A 245 13.96 1.95 -12.00
C ARG A 245 13.20 3.26 -11.98
N ASN A 246 12.45 3.49 -10.91
CA ASN A 246 11.75 4.74 -10.68
C ASN A 246 11.68 5.11 -9.19
N GLY A 247 11.60 6.40 -8.91
CA GLY A 247 11.35 6.95 -7.58
C GLY A 247 10.03 7.71 -7.61
N LEU A 248 9.13 7.44 -6.68
CA LEU A 248 7.78 7.97 -6.62
C LEU A 248 7.58 8.69 -5.28
N LEU A 249 7.20 9.96 -5.32
CA LEU A 249 6.80 10.74 -4.15
C LEU A 249 5.27 10.83 -4.11
N VAL A 250 4.66 10.10 -3.20
CA VAL A 250 3.22 10.18 -2.95
C VAL A 250 2.97 11.44 -2.12
N ARG A 251 2.00 12.25 -2.52
CA ARG A 251 1.68 13.53 -1.88
C ARG A 251 0.34 13.46 -1.17
N SER A 252 0.19 14.22 -0.10
CA SER A 252 -1.10 14.42 0.54
C SER A 252 -1.97 15.35 -0.32
N ASP A 253 -3.29 15.29 -0.10
CA ASP A 253 -4.27 16.16 -0.73
C ASP A 253 -5.43 16.43 0.26
N ASP A 254 -5.58 17.69 0.66
CA ASP A 254 -6.57 18.18 1.62
C ASP A 254 -7.75 18.92 0.97
N TYR A 255 -7.97 18.71 -0.34
CA TYR A 255 -9.03 19.38 -1.10
C TYR A 255 -10.45 18.99 -0.65
N GLY A 256 -10.68 17.70 -0.36
CA GLY A 256 -11.98 17.16 0.05
C GLY A 256 -11.93 16.44 1.40
N GLU A 257 -12.97 15.67 1.72
CA GLU A 257 -13.06 14.94 3.00
C GLU A 257 -13.29 13.42 2.80
N PRO A 258 -12.56 12.56 3.54
CA PRO A 258 -11.41 12.89 4.39
C PRO A 258 -10.18 13.29 3.55
N ASP A 259 -9.23 13.99 4.19
CA ASP A 259 -7.91 14.26 3.61
C ASP A 259 -7.24 12.95 3.16
N LEU A 260 -6.57 13.00 2.02
CA LEU A 260 -5.65 11.96 1.59
C LEU A 260 -4.29 12.26 2.22
N VAL A 261 -3.89 11.48 3.22
CA VAL A 261 -2.66 11.74 3.99
C VAL A 261 -1.55 10.78 3.56
N SER A 262 -0.46 11.32 3.00
CA SER A 262 0.73 10.53 2.67
C SER A 262 1.77 10.63 3.78
N ASP A 263 1.67 9.72 4.75
CA ASP A 263 2.63 9.61 5.85
C ASP A 263 3.40 8.28 5.86
N HIS A 264 4.37 8.15 6.78
CA HIS A 264 5.17 6.94 6.93
C HIS A 264 4.34 5.67 7.19
N LEU A 265 3.10 5.79 7.66
CA LEU A 265 2.19 4.68 7.90
C LEU A 265 1.16 4.51 6.79
N GLY A 266 1.26 5.27 5.68
CA GLY A 266 0.30 5.25 4.58
C GLY A 266 0.12 3.89 3.90
N VAL A 267 1.11 2.98 4.00
CA VAL A 267 0.97 1.59 3.53
C VAL A 267 0.33 0.64 4.56
N ASN A 268 0.11 1.13 5.79
CA ASN A 268 -0.39 0.40 6.98
C ASN A 268 -1.69 0.99 7.54
N GLY A 269 -2.33 1.88 6.79
CA GLY A 269 -3.50 2.62 7.27
C GLY A 269 -4.65 1.69 7.63
N PRO A 270 -5.40 1.98 8.72
CA PRO A 270 -6.59 1.18 9.08
C PRO A 270 -7.74 1.37 8.07
N LEU A 271 -7.67 2.41 7.24
CA LEU A 271 -8.63 2.71 6.17
C LEU A 271 -7.85 2.75 4.87
N VAL A 272 -8.32 1.97 3.90
CA VAL A 272 -7.77 1.96 2.54
C VAL A 272 -8.40 3.09 1.76
N ASP A 273 -7.57 3.93 1.14
CA ASP A 273 -8.01 5.04 0.29
C ASP A 273 -7.15 5.20 -0.98
N ALA A 274 -7.25 6.35 -1.63
CA ALA A 274 -6.54 6.64 -2.87
C ALA A 274 -5.00 6.65 -2.70
N VAL A 275 -4.48 6.97 -1.52
CA VAL A 275 -3.04 6.88 -1.21
C VAL A 275 -2.60 5.42 -1.30
N ASP A 276 -3.35 4.49 -0.72
CA ASP A 276 -3.07 3.05 -0.84
C ASP A 276 -3.11 2.58 -2.29
N TRP A 277 -4.25 2.81 -2.96
CA TRP A 277 -4.50 2.28 -4.30
C TRP A 277 -3.49 2.81 -5.30
N PHE A 278 -3.31 4.12 -5.38
CA PHE A 278 -2.50 4.73 -6.42
C PHE A 278 -1.04 4.91 -6.02
N GLY A 279 -0.77 5.18 -4.74
CA GLY A 279 0.57 5.44 -4.23
C GLY A 279 1.38 4.18 -3.98
N TYR A 280 0.73 3.09 -3.53
CA TYR A 280 1.43 1.85 -3.17
C TYR A 280 0.99 0.67 -4.02
N TRP A 281 -0.29 0.35 -4.12
CA TRP A 281 -0.76 -0.88 -4.77
C TRP A 281 -0.50 -0.87 -6.27
N LYS A 282 -0.82 0.25 -6.94
CA LYS A 282 -0.57 0.45 -8.37
C LYS A 282 0.90 0.22 -8.72
N PRO A 283 1.89 0.92 -8.15
CA PRO A 283 3.28 0.71 -8.50
C PRO A 283 3.81 -0.68 -8.11
N THR A 284 3.37 -1.27 -6.99
CA THR A 284 3.77 -2.64 -6.62
C THR A 284 3.29 -3.64 -7.66
N VAL A 285 2.00 -3.69 -7.98
CA VAL A 285 1.45 -4.69 -8.90
C VAL A 285 1.95 -4.44 -10.33
N ALA A 286 2.04 -3.18 -10.76
CA ALA A 286 2.54 -2.82 -12.08
C ALA A 286 3.99 -3.28 -12.29
N ILE A 287 4.88 -3.11 -11.29
CA ILE A 287 6.26 -3.54 -11.46
C ILE A 287 6.42 -5.06 -11.41
N LEU A 288 5.55 -5.76 -10.66
CA LEU A 288 5.50 -7.22 -10.68
C LEU A 288 5.06 -7.73 -12.06
N HIS A 289 4.03 -7.13 -12.65
CA HIS A 289 3.60 -7.44 -14.02
C HIS A 289 4.69 -7.14 -15.04
N ALA A 290 5.39 -6.01 -14.91
CA ALA A 290 6.48 -5.66 -15.81
C ALA A 290 7.63 -6.67 -15.73
N ALA A 291 8.02 -7.04 -14.51
CA ALA A 291 9.13 -7.94 -14.27
C ALA A 291 8.86 -9.40 -14.68
N PHE A 292 7.63 -9.89 -14.51
CA PHE A 292 7.30 -11.30 -14.76
C PHE A 292 6.65 -11.54 -16.12
N TYR A 293 5.88 -10.57 -16.63
CA TYR A 293 5.05 -10.75 -17.81
C TYR A 293 5.32 -9.73 -18.91
N GLY A 294 6.12 -8.69 -18.64
CA GLY A 294 6.42 -7.63 -19.60
C GLY A 294 5.23 -6.70 -19.88
N THR A 295 4.31 -6.57 -18.93
CA THR A 295 3.09 -5.72 -19.04
C THR A 295 3.05 -4.66 -17.95
N ASP A 296 2.23 -3.62 -18.13
CA ASP A 296 1.94 -2.56 -17.13
C ASP A 296 3.12 -1.69 -16.69
N ALA A 297 4.26 -1.76 -17.40
CA ALA A 297 5.42 -0.92 -17.13
C ALA A 297 5.08 0.58 -17.20
N GLU A 298 4.15 0.97 -18.08
CA GLU A 298 3.64 2.33 -18.24
C GLU A 298 2.97 2.90 -16.99
N HIS A 299 2.51 2.05 -16.06
CA HIS A 299 1.85 2.47 -14.83
C HIS A 299 2.83 2.73 -13.67
N VAL A 300 4.14 2.47 -13.84
CA VAL A 300 5.14 2.61 -12.77
C VAL A 300 6.50 3.14 -13.23
N LEU A 301 6.91 2.91 -14.47
CA LEU A 301 8.18 3.38 -15.03
C LEU A 301 7.97 4.66 -15.87
N GLY A 302 8.98 5.53 -15.83
CA GLY A 302 8.93 6.82 -16.52
C GLY A 302 8.12 7.88 -15.78
N GLU A 303 7.61 8.86 -16.54
CA GLU A 303 7.07 10.12 -15.99
C GLU A 303 5.69 10.49 -16.55
N GLY A 304 5.03 9.51 -17.18
CA GLY A 304 3.74 9.71 -17.85
C GLY A 304 2.57 9.91 -16.87
N PRO A 305 1.41 10.33 -17.39
CA PRO A 305 0.19 10.49 -16.58
C PRO A 305 -0.22 9.19 -15.88
N GLU A 306 -0.07 8.04 -16.54
CA GLU A 306 -0.41 6.72 -15.99
C GLU A 306 0.35 6.40 -14.68
N VAL A 307 1.59 6.86 -14.56
CA VAL A 307 2.37 6.78 -13.32
C VAL A 307 1.83 7.76 -12.28
N ARG A 308 1.59 9.00 -12.70
CA ARG A 308 1.44 10.16 -11.79
C ARG A 308 0.03 10.40 -11.27
N GLU A 309 -1.00 9.96 -11.99
CA GLU A 309 -2.39 10.26 -11.66
C GLU A 309 -2.95 9.34 -10.57
N MET A 310 -3.73 9.94 -9.67
CA MET A 310 -4.38 9.31 -8.51
C MET A 310 -5.91 9.37 -8.58
N GLY A 311 -6.46 9.64 -9.76
CA GLY A 311 -7.90 9.85 -9.97
C GLY A 311 -8.35 11.28 -9.72
N SER A 312 -9.66 11.44 -9.49
CA SER A 312 -10.29 12.73 -9.26
C SER A 312 -11.23 12.65 -8.06
N TRP A 313 -11.28 13.75 -7.32
CA TRP A 313 -12.30 14.02 -6.33
C TRP A 313 -13.71 13.97 -6.95
N SER A 314 -14.76 13.79 -6.13
CA SER A 314 -16.13 13.53 -6.62
C SER A 314 -16.76 14.65 -7.47
N ASP A 315 -16.21 15.86 -7.44
CA ASP A 315 -16.61 17.00 -8.27
C ASP A 315 -15.76 17.16 -9.56
N GLY A 316 -14.78 16.27 -9.77
CA GLY A 316 -13.92 16.23 -10.93
C GLY A 316 -12.58 16.93 -10.77
N GLU A 317 -12.29 17.55 -9.62
CA GLU A 317 -10.95 18.08 -9.35
C GLU A 317 -9.93 16.93 -9.32
N PRO A 318 -8.81 16.99 -10.06
CA PRO A 318 -7.77 15.96 -10.00
C PRO A 318 -7.11 15.90 -8.62
N VAL A 319 -6.84 14.69 -8.13
CA VAL A 319 -6.01 14.51 -6.93
C VAL A 319 -4.58 14.98 -7.22
N VAL A 320 -3.88 15.52 -6.22
CA VAL A 320 -2.47 15.90 -6.30
C VAL A 320 -1.63 14.75 -6.86
N LYS A 321 -0.83 15.06 -7.88
CA LYS A 321 -0.05 14.06 -8.63
C LYS A 321 1.14 13.54 -7.85
N ILE A 322 1.44 12.25 -8.06
CA ILE A 322 2.68 11.61 -7.63
C ILE A 322 3.87 12.32 -8.31
N GLY A 323 4.87 12.68 -7.51
CA GLY A 323 6.17 13.13 -8.00
C GLY A 323 7.02 11.96 -8.48
N VAL A 324 7.89 12.18 -9.45
CA VAL A 324 8.77 11.13 -10.02
C VAL A 324 10.25 11.47 -9.82
N ALA A 325 11.16 10.52 -10.07
CA ALA A 325 12.59 10.67 -9.80
C ALA A 325 13.22 11.97 -10.32
N SER A 326 12.81 12.44 -11.50
CA SER A 326 13.28 13.71 -12.07
C SER A 326 12.87 14.94 -11.26
N ASP A 327 11.71 14.92 -10.60
CA ASP A 327 11.28 15.97 -9.67
C ASP A 327 12.11 15.96 -8.37
N LEU A 328 12.65 14.80 -8.01
CA LEU A 328 13.35 14.54 -6.75
C LEU A 328 14.87 14.75 -6.85
N GLY A 329 15.38 15.06 -8.04
CA GLY A 329 16.81 15.30 -8.27
C GLY A 329 17.67 14.03 -8.35
N TYR A 330 17.08 12.89 -8.73
CA TYR A 330 17.72 11.57 -8.82
C TYR A 330 18.04 11.10 -10.25
#